data_AF-A0A1V9ZMP2-F1
#
_entry.id   AF-A0A1V9ZMP2-F1
#
_cell.length_a   1.000
_cell.length_b   1.000
_cell.length_c   1.000
_cell.angle_alpha   90.00
_cell.angle_beta   90.00
_cell.angle_gamma   90.00
#
_symmetry.space_group_name_H-M   'P 1'
#
loop_
_entity.id
_entity.type
_entity.pdbx_description
1 polymer ?
#
loop_
_entity_poly.entity_id
_entity_poly.type
_entity_poly.pdbx_seq_one_letter_code
_entity_poly.pdbx_strand_id
1 'polypeptide(L)'
;MGITLLCLLYNYYTLYQALHEPPVYSRRYSIPDSALHRNWSSERDPTIDFDDVFGRITNYEPKFPQVVRGIVLCVHNRIVPMAMSLLRELRALGNYEYVQIYHCLPDELDYQAMEMFLEDPLVEIIDLCSYMTQAGYFATEETSIAFQNFWLKPLAVLFSSFNQVMLIDADDIFFENPNSLWESKAYIDTGTLFFHDRVIDIRMFLNTEINVTLPSGKNQTTRYVGEFFKNFYFNEAGILSKHTPSSQLLKSMVWNGYTAHEQDSSVVLIDKVRAGYWVLRVLWTLITHSRFDPICYSWGDKESFWLAFELTGMPYRFSDWNCAVVSRLNDHYISNDTLCGSLAQYHPDTNSTPKVLFINGQNVINPYPSFDAPYVPLDQHLLELEENIPLDVTPRHHRKPTIANRGTYEESCLIGEGSMPLNQHAAILQRIKWAGKIAQELKPPLREEVVEDDLDFTEAMFILIVVLVPVFFIVLKAIPPISKEQLCV
;
A
#
# COMPACT_ATOMS: atom_id res chain seq x y z
N MET A 1 -53.45 -31.13 -3.90
CA MET A 1 -52.67 -30.13 -3.15
C MET A 1 -51.15 -30.33 -3.24
N GLY A 2 -50.61 -31.56 -3.25
CA GLY A 2 -49.15 -31.78 -3.32
C GLY A 2 -48.48 -31.38 -4.65
N ILE A 3 -49.14 -31.62 -5.79
CA ILE A 3 -48.58 -31.32 -7.13
C ILE A 3 -48.47 -29.79 -7.35
N THR A 4 -49.41 -29.00 -6.81
CA THR A 4 -49.44 -27.55 -6.97
C THR A 4 -48.36 -26.83 -6.16
N LEU A 5 -48.01 -27.35 -4.98
CA LEU A 5 -46.94 -26.79 -4.15
C LEU A 5 -45.55 -27.09 -4.72
N LEU A 6 -45.36 -28.29 -5.28
CA LEU A 6 -44.11 -28.66 -5.97
C LEU A 6 -43.89 -27.82 -7.23
N CYS A 7 -44.94 -27.53 -8.02
CA CYS A 7 -44.81 -26.63 -9.17
C CYS A 7 -44.51 -25.18 -8.75
N LEU A 8 -45.07 -24.71 -7.64
CA LEU A 8 -44.77 -23.37 -7.11
C LEU A 8 -43.33 -23.27 -6.59
N LEU A 9 -42.84 -24.28 -5.88
CA LEU A 9 -41.45 -24.34 -5.42
C LEU A 9 -40.48 -24.49 -6.59
N TYR A 10 -40.81 -25.28 -7.60
CA TYR A 10 -40.00 -25.41 -8.81
C TYR A 10 -39.97 -24.11 -9.61
N ASN A 11 -41.12 -23.44 -9.79
CA ASN A 11 -41.17 -22.14 -10.47
C ASN A 11 -40.46 -21.06 -9.67
N TYR A 12 -40.59 -21.05 -8.34
CA TYR A 12 -39.83 -20.15 -7.47
C TYR A 12 -38.33 -20.43 -7.57
N TYR A 13 -37.90 -21.68 -7.52
CA TYR A 13 -36.50 -22.08 -7.68
C TYR A 13 -35.97 -21.73 -9.07
N THR A 14 -36.76 -21.90 -10.13
CA THR A 14 -36.38 -21.57 -11.50
C THR A 14 -36.34 -20.05 -11.72
N LEU A 15 -37.28 -19.28 -11.15
CA LEU A 15 -37.22 -17.81 -11.16
C LEU A 15 -36.06 -17.30 -10.31
N TYR A 16 -35.80 -17.93 -9.16
CA TYR A 16 -34.69 -17.60 -8.28
C TYR A 16 -33.36 -17.84 -8.99
N GLN A 17 -33.19 -18.99 -9.64
CA GLN A 17 -32.05 -19.29 -10.50
C GLN A 17 -31.97 -18.32 -11.69
N ALA A 18 -33.07 -17.98 -12.37
CA ALA A 18 -33.05 -17.06 -13.51
C ALA A 18 -32.83 -15.58 -13.11
N LEU A 19 -33.17 -15.19 -11.87
CA LEU A 19 -32.91 -13.86 -11.31
C LEU A 19 -31.52 -13.75 -10.67
N HIS A 20 -30.87 -14.88 -10.38
CA HIS A 20 -29.54 -14.98 -9.78
C HIS A 20 -28.57 -15.77 -10.67
N GLU A 21 -28.86 -15.91 -11.97
CA GLU A 21 -27.84 -16.37 -12.92
C GLU A 21 -26.77 -15.29 -12.87
N PRO A 22 -25.55 -15.59 -12.38
CA PRO A 22 -24.51 -14.59 -12.27
C PRO A 22 -24.30 -14.03 -13.67
N PRO A 23 -24.32 -12.70 -13.84
CA PRO A 23 -24.09 -12.10 -15.14
C PRO A 23 -22.82 -12.70 -15.76
N VAL A 24 -22.98 -13.32 -16.93
CA VAL A 24 -21.82 -13.84 -17.67
C VAL A 24 -21.06 -12.64 -18.22
N TYR A 25 -20.07 -12.19 -17.47
CA TYR A 25 -19.16 -11.16 -17.92
C TYR A 25 -18.26 -11.72 -19.02
N SER A 26 -18.27 -11.08 -20.19
CA SER A 26 -17.36 -11.45 -21.27
C SER A 26 -15.92 -11.10 -20.88
N ARG A 27 -14.99 -12.05 -21.02
CA ARG A 27 -13.57 -11.84 -20.69
C ARG A 27 -13.04 -10.56 -21.37
N ARG A 28 -12.51 -9.63 -20.57
CA ARG A 28 -12.09 -8.29 -21.02
C ARG A 28 -10.85 -8.28 -21.92
N TYR A 29 -10.09 -9.37 -21.96
CA TYR A 29 -8.87 -9.57 -22.74
C TYR A 29 -8.61 -11.06 -22.96
N SER A 30 -7.78 -11.43 -23.94
CA SER A 30 -7.35 -12.82 -24.15
C SER A 30 -6.04 -13.12 -23.42
N ILE A 31 -5.94 -14.31 -22.83
CA ILE A 31 -4.68 -14.83 -22.28
C ILE A 31 -4.15 -15.88 -23.26
N PRO A 32 -2.89 -15.77 -23.70
CA PRO A 32 -2.32 -16.72 -24.65
C PRO A 32 -2.14 -18.10 -23.99
N ASP A 33 -2.31 -19.17 -24.77
CA ASP A 33 -2.17 -20.55 -24.28
C ASP A 33 -0.80 -20.82 -23.64
N SER A 34 0.25 -20.15 -24.15
CA SER A 34 1.60 -20.24 -23.58
C SER A 34 1.70 -19.70 -22.14
N ALA A 35 0.81 -18.78 -21.74
CA ALA A 35 0.75 -18.29 -20.37
C ALA A 35 -0.09 -19.22 -19.47
N LEU A 36 -1.11 -19.88 -20.02
CA LEU A 36 -1.94 -20.85 -19.28
C LEU A 36 -1.18 -22.16 -19.02
N HIS A 37 -0.32 -22.56 -19.95
CA HIS A 37 0.42 -23.83 -19.92
C HIS A 37 1.92 -23.58 -19.82
N ARG A 38 2.33 -22.77 -18.84
CA ARG A 38 3.76 -22.58 -18.54
C ARG A 38 4.37 -23.88 -18.01
N ASN A 39 5.55 -24.22 -18.54
CA ASN A 39 6.37 -25.29 -17.97
C ASN A 39 7.14 -24.74 -16.76
N TRP A 40 6.98 -25.39 -15.62
CA TRP A 40 7.64 -25.03 -14.38
C TRP A 40 8.92 -25.85 -14.23
N SER A 41 10.06 -25.18 -14.20
CA SER A 41 11.37 -25.81 -13.97
C SER A 41 11.87 -25.64 -12.53
N SER A 42 11.21 -24.80 -11.74
CA SER A 42 11.67 -24.35 -10.43
C SER A 42 10.62 -24.74 -9.39
N GLU A 43 11.09 -25.26 -8.26
CA GLU A 43 10.24 -25.55 -7.10
C GLU A 43 10.26 -24.36 -6.14
N ARG A 44 9.14 -24.15 -5.44
CA ARG A 44 9.09 -23.17 -4.35
C ARG A 44 9.91 -23.68 -3.17
N ASP A 45 10.57 -22.76 -2.46
CA ASP A 45 11.16 -23.06 -1.16
C ASP A 45 10.08 -22.88 -0.08
N PRO A 46 9.59 -23.96 0.56
CA PRO A 46 8.53 -23.88 1.55
C PRO A 46 9.02 -23.31 2.88
N THR A 47 10.33 -23.22 3.13
CA THR A 47 10.86 -22.75 4.42
C THR A 47 10.57 -21.27 4.69
N ILE A 48 10.11 -20.53 3.67
CA ILE A 48 9.67 -19.14 3.78
C ILE A 48 8.16 -18.96 3.65
N ASP A 49 7.41 -20.07 3.62
CA ASP A 49 5.96 -20.03 3.73
C ASP A 49 5.56 -19.48 5.11
N PHE A 50 4.41 -18.82 5.16
CA PHE A 50 3.96 -18.13 6.36
C PHE A 50 3.89 -19.08 7.57
N ASP A 51 3.29 -20.26 7.38
CA ASP A 51 3.10 -21.26 8.43
C ASP A 51 4.45 -21.74 9.01
N ASP A 52 5.47 -21.92 8.16
CA ASP A 52 6.82 -22.32 8.55
C ASP A 52 7.57 -21.20 9.29
N VAL A 53 7.45 -19.96 8.83
CA VAL A 53 8.11 -18.81 9.47
C VAL A 53 7.54 -18.53 10.86
N PHE A 54 6.21 -18.60 11.00
CA PHE A 54 5.51 -18.18 12.21
C PHE A 54 5.01 -19.34 13.08
N GLY A 55 5.25 -20.59 12.66
CA GLY A 55 5.02 -21.80 13.47
C GLY A 55 3.55 -22.09 13.77
N ARG A 56 2.63 -21.69 12.88
CA ARG A 56 1.19 -21.88 13.05
C ARG A 56 0.52 -22.19 11.74
N ILE A 57 -0.36 -23.19 11.76
CA ILE A 57 -1.03 -23.68 10.56
C ILE A 57 -2.22 -22.78 10.24
N THR A 58 -2.24 -22.21 9.03
CA THR A 58 -3.35 -21.39 8.51
C THR A 58 -4.35 -22.19 7.68
N ASN A 59 -3.99 -23.41 7.26
CA ASN A 59 -4.76 -24.26 6.34
C ASN A 59 -5.02 -23.60 4.97
N TYR A 60 -4.21 -22.62 4.59
CA TYR A 60 -4.26 -22.03 3.26
C TYR A 60 -3.56 -22.95 2.25
N GLU A 61 -4.27 -23.30 1.17
CA GLU A 61 -3.72 -24.02 0.03
C GLU A 61 -3.72 -23.09 -1.19
N PRO A 62 -2.55 -22.71 -1.75
CA PRO A 62 -2.52 -21.79 -2.86
C PRO A 62 -3.09 -22.41 -4.13
N LYS A 63 -3.86 -21.62 -4.89
CA LYS A 63 -4.39 -22.02 -6.20
C LYS A 63 -3.27 -22.41 -7.20
N PHE A 64 -2.08 -21.82 -7.04
CA PHE A 64 -0.95 -22.00 -7.94
C PHE A 64 0.32 -22.48 -7.21
N PRO A 65 0.34 -23.70 -6.65
CA PRO A 65 1.39 -24.18 -5.75
C PRO A 65 2.77 -24.36 -6.41
N GLN A 66 2.87 -24.24 -7.73
CA GLN A 66 4.10 -24.37 -8.52
C GLN A 66 4.70 -23.02 -8.93
N VAL A 67 4.01 -21.91 -8.66
CA VAL A 67 4.42 -20.59 -9.12
C VAL A 67 5.38 -19.96 -8.11
N VAL A 68 6.63 -19.79 -8.50
CA VAL A 68 7.68 -19.22 -7.63
C VAL A 68 7.59 -17.70 -7.52
N ARG A 69 7.10 -17.04 -8.57
CA ARG A 69 7.11 -15.57 -8.69
C ARG A 69 5.76 -15.06 -9.18
N GLY A 70 5.28 -13.99 -8.57
CA GLY A 70 4.00 -13.38 -8.96
C GLY A 70 3.79 -11.98 -8.39
N ILE A 71 2.63 -11.43 -8.72
CA ILE A 71 2.19 -10.09 -8.32
C ILE A 71 1.22 -10.22 -7.14
N VAL A 72 1.36 -9.35 -6.17
CA VAL A 72 0.45 -9.21 -5.02
C VAL A 72 -0.28 -7.88 -5.15
N LEU A 73 -1.60 -7.90 -5.04
CA LEU A 73 -2.45 -6.71 -4.98
C LEU A 73 -3.29 -6.76 -3.71
N CYS A 74 -3.45 -5.63 -3.02
CA CYS A 74 -4.46 -5.50 -1.97
C CYS A 74 -5.65 -4.71 -2.52
N VAL A 75 -6.87 -5.24 -2.36
CA VAL A 75 -8.08 -4.70 -2.97
C VAL A 75 -9.22 -4.68 -1.96
N HIS A 76 -9.86 -3.52 -1.85
CA HIS A 76 -11.18 -3.36 -1.22
C HIS A 76 -12.15 -2.79 -2.25
N ASN A 77 -13.44 -2.82 -1.94
CA ASN A 77 -14.51 -2.42 -2.85
C ASN A 77 -14.26 -1.10 -3.60
N ARG A 78 -13.86 -0.03 -2.91
CA ARG A 78 -13.67 1.29 -3.55
C ARG A 78 -12.53 1.35 -4.57
N ILE A 79 -11.57 0.44 -4.55
CA ILE A 79 -10.45 0.44 -5.50
C ILE A 79 -10.59 -0.62 -6.60
N VAL A 80 -11.71 -1.37 -6.62
CA VAL A 80 -11.99 -2.40 -7.64
C VAL A 80 -11.85 -1.85 -9.07
N PRO A 81 -12.41 -0.68 -9.44
CA PRO A 81 -12.23 -0.16 -10.79
C PRO A 81 -10.78 0.06 -11.21
N MET A 82 -9.94 0.52 -10.29
CA MET A 82 -8.52 0.75 -10.54
C MET A 82 -7.76 -0.58 -10.64
N ALA A 83 -7.96 -1.50 -9.69
CA ALA A 83 -7.32 -2.81 -9.67
C ALA A 83 -7.69 -3.67 -10.89
N MET A 84 -8.96 -3.69 -11.29
CA MET A 84 -9.40 -4.43 -12.48
C MET A 84 -8.85 -3.83 -13.77
N SER A 85 -8.79 -2.50 -13.86
CA SER A 85 -8.16 -1.86 -15.01
C SER A 85 -6.63 -2.06 -15.01
N LEU A 86 -6.00 -2.32 -13.85
CA LEU A 86 -4.56 -2.60 -13.72
C LEU A 86 -4.26 -3.96 -14.31
N LEU A 87 -5.04 -4.97 -13.91
CA LEU A 87 -4.97 -6.30 -14.50
C LEU A 87 -5.09 -6.23 -16.03
N ARG A 88 -6.03 -5.42 -16.55
CA ARG A 88 -6.16 -5.22 -18.00
C ARG A 88 -4.94 -4.54 -18.63
N GLU A 89 -4.38 -3.52 -17.98
CA GLU A 89 -3.17 -2.82 -18.43
C GLU A 89 -1.95 -3.76 -18.47
N LEU A 90 -1.70 -4.48 -17.38
CA LEU A 90 -0.61 -5.46 -17.28
C LEU A 90 -0.70 -6.47 -18.44
N ARG A 91 -1.88 -7.02 -18.71
CA ARG A 91 -2.10 -7.99 -19.77
C ARG A 91 -1.92 -7.38 -21.17
N ALA A 92 -2.32 -6.13 -21.37
CA ALA A 92 -2.08 -5.39 -22.60
C ALA A 92 -0.59 -5.09 -22.84
N LEU A 93 0.19 -4.92 -21.77
CA LEU A 93 1.65 -4.80 -21.79
C LEU A 93 2.37 -6.15 -21.95
N GLY A 94 1.63 -7.26 -22.12
CA GLY A 94 2.17 -8.60 -22.26
C GLY A 94 2.68 -9.19 -20.94
N ASN A 95 2.26 -8.64 -19.79
CA ASN A 95 2.51 -9.23 -18.48
C ASN A 95 1.45 -10.30 -18.20
N TYR A 96 1.89 -11.54 -18.04
CA TYR A 96 1.05 -12.67 -17.70
C TYR A 96 1.48 -13.34 -16.39
N GLU A 97 2.11 -12.60 -15.48
CA GLU A 97 2.39 -13.14 -14.16
C GLU A 97 1.09 -13.46 -13.42
N TYR A 98 1.17 -14.49 -12.57
CA TYR A 98 0.08 -14.87 -11.67
C TYR A 98 -0.10 -13.78 -10.63
N VAL A 99 -1.34 -13.53 -10.26
CA VAL A 99 -1.71 -12.45 -9.35
C VAL A 99 -2.47 -13.05 -8.16
N GLN A 100 -2.01 -12.72 -6.95
CA GLN A 100 -2.75 -12.97 -5.73
C GLN A 100 -3.35 -11.64 -5.24
N ILE A 101 -4.67 -11.56 -5.23
CA ILE A 101 -5.44 -10.43 -4.72
C ILE A 101 -5.79 -10.72 -3.26
N TYR A 102 -5.45 -9.80 -2.38
CA TYR A 102 -5.71 -9.88 -0.95
C TYR A 102 -6.78 -8.88 -0.55
N HIS A 103 -7.73 -9.33 0.25
CA HIS A 103 -8.65 -8.50 1.02
C HIS A 103 -8.69 -9.04 2.46
N CYS A 104 -9.46 -8.39 3.32
CA CYS A 104 -9.50 -8.58 4.75
C CYS A 104 -10.95 -8.61 5.21
N LEU A 105 -11.41 -9.82 5.56
CA LEU A 105 -12.78 -10.17 5.93
C LEU A 105 -13.74 -10.25 4.73
N PRO A 106 -14.82 -11.07 4.82
CA PRO A 106 -15.71 -11.33 3.69
C PRO A 106 -16.43 -10.10 3.14
N ASP A 107 -16.73 -9.11 3.98
CA ASP A 107 -17.55 -7.96 3.62
C ASP A 107 -16.74 -6.81 2.96
N GLU A 108 -15.40 -6.89 2.93
CA GLU A 108 -14.55 -5.84 2.33
C GLU A 108 -14.59 -5.83 0.79
N LEU A 109 -14.84 -7.01 0.18
CA LEU A 109 -14.84 -7.19 -1.26
C LEU A 109 -16.09 -7.94 -1.74
N ASP A 110 -16.87 -7.29 -2.59
CA ASP A 110 -18.16 -7.80 -3.06
C ASP A 110 -18.03 -9.02 -3.97
N TYR A 111 -19.02 -9.90 -3.91
CA TYR A 111 -19.12 -11.08 -4.77
C TYR A 111 -19.04 -10.75 -6.27
N GLN A 112 -19.70 -9.67 -6.69
CA GLN A 112 -19.66 -9.21 -8.08
C GLN A 112 -18.21 -8.86 -8.51
N ALA A 113 -17.47 -8.14 -7.66
CA ALA A 113 -16.09 -7.79 -7.93
C ALA A 113 -15.19 -9.04 -7.98
N MET A 114 -15.39 -9.98 -7.05
CA MET A 114 -14.67 -11.25 -7.03
C MET A 114 -14.89 -12.06 -8.32
N GLU A 115 -16.13 -12.20 -8.79
CA GLU A 115 -16.43 -12.89 -10.06
C GLU A 115 -15.73 -12.23 -11.25
N MET A 116 -15.76 -10.89 -11.30
CA MET A 116 -15.14 -10.12 -12.38
C MET A 116 -13.60 -10.29 -12.40
N PHE A 117 -12.94 -10.38 -11.24
CA PHE A 117 -11.50 -10.68 -11.16
C PHE A 117 -11.17 -12.12 -11.62
N LEU A 118 -12.00 -13.09 -11.24
CA LEU A 118 -11.80 -14.51 -11.54
C LEU A 118 -12.01 -14.89 -13.02
N GLU A 119 -12.47 -13.95 -13.86
CA GLU A 119 -12.42 -14.09 -15.33
C GLU A 119 -10.99 -14.30 -15.87
N ASP A 120 -9.99 -13.78 -15.15
CA ASP A 120 -8.58 -14.06 -15.39
C ASP A 120 -8.16 -15.36 -14.65
N PRO A 121 -7.87 -16.45 -15.39
CA PRO A 121 -7.48 -17.73 -14.81
C PRO A 121 -6.13 -17.70 -14.08
N LEU A 122 -5.33 -16.65 -14.25
CA LEU A 122 -4.06 -16.43 -13.57
C LEU A 122 -4.21 -15.62 -12.26
N VAL A 123 -5.45 -15.32 -11.85
CA VAL A 123 -5.78 -14.61 -10.60
C VAL A 123 -6.25 -15.60 -9.53
N GLU A 124 -5.85 -15.35 -8.29
CA GLU A 124 -6.37 -15.94 -7.06
C GLU A 124 -6.81 -14.80 -6.12
N ILE A 125 -7.90 -14.99 -5.38
CA ILE A 125 -8.40 -14.03 -4.39
C ILE A 125 -8.31 -14.70 -3.02
N ILE A 126 -7.76 -13.99 -2.02
CA ILE A 126 -7.51 -14.48 -0.67
C ILE A 126 -8.08 -13.51 0.36
N ASP A 127 -8.99 -14.00 1.20
CA ASP A 127 -9.40 -13.32 2.44
C ASP A 127 -8.35 -13.56 3.53
N LEU A 128 -7.39 -12.64 3.62
CA LEU A 128 -6.24 -12.76 4.50
C LEU A 128 -6.65 -12.78 5.97
N CYS A 129 -7.56 -11.90 6.35
CA CYS A 129 -7.93 -11.70 7.74
C CYS A 129 -8.77 -12.85 8.28
N SER A 130 -9.59 -13.50 7.45
CA SER A 130 -10.26 -14.75 7.84
C SER A 130 -9.26 -15.87 8.14
N TYR A 131 -8.21 -16.02 7.33
CA TYR A 131 -7.14 -16.99 7.62
C TYR A 131 -6.38 -16.65 8.91
N MET A 132 -6.05 -15.37 9.13
CA MET A 132 -5.38 -14.92 10.35
C MET A 132 -6.23 -15.12 11.60
N THR A 133 -7.54 -14.86 11.51
CA THR A 133 -8.50 -15.07 12.60
C THR A 133 -8.66 -16.56 12.91
N GLN A 134 -8.84 -17.40 11.89
CA GLN A 134 -9.00 -18.84 12.08
C GLN A 134 -7.73 -19.49 12.64
N ALA A 135 -6.55 -19.08 12.14
CA ALA A 135 -5.28 -19.50 12.72
C ALA A 135 -5.18 -19.01 14.17
N GLY A 136 -5.77 -17.86 14.50
CA GLY A 136 -5.85 -17.24 15.82
C GLY A 136 -4.76 -16.21 16.08
N TYR A 137 -4.17 -15.65 15.03
CA TYR A 137 -3.27 -14.50 15.10
C TYR A 137 -4.04 -13.22 15.43
N PHE A 138 -5.26 -13.09 14.91
CA PHE A 138 -6.17 -12.00 15.24
C PHE A 138 -7.17 -12.50 16.28
N ALA A 139 -7.00 -12.02 17.52
CA ALA A 139 -7.79 -12.46 18.67
C ALA A 139 -9.20 -11.84 18.69
N THR A 140 -9.37 -10.69 18.04
CA THR A 140 -10.62 -9.94 17.98
C THR A 140 -10.91 -9.49 16.56
N GLU A 141 -12.19 -9.23 16.28
CA GLU A 141 -12.63 -8.58 15.03
C GLU A 141 -11.95 -7.21 14.84
N GLU A 142 -11.83 -6.42 15.90
CA GLU A 142 -11.09 -5.15 15.92
C GLU A 142 -9.64 -5.29 15.41
N THR A 143 -8.97 -6.39 15.77
CA THR A 143 -7.59 -6.65 15.29
C THR A 143 -7.57 -6.88 13.77
N SER A 144 -8.58 -7.57 13.26
CA SER A 144 -8.73 -7.83 11.82
C SER A 144 -9.06 -6.54 11.06
N ILE A 145 -10.03 -5.77 11.53
CA ILE A 145 -10.42 -4.47 10.95
C ILE A 145 -9.23 -3.50 10.93
N ALA A 146 -8.34 -3.54 11.93
CA ALA A 146 -7.11 -2.73 11.94
C ALA A 146 -6.14 -3.04 10.77
N PHE A 147 -6.38 -4.10 9.98
CA PHE A 147 -5.69 -4.40 8.73
C PHE A 147 -6.46 -4.04 7.46
N GLN A 148 -7.70 -3.55 7.52
CA GLN A 148 -8.46 -3.03 6.36
C GLN A 148 -7.95 -1.65 5.90
N ASN A 149 -6.64 -1.56 5.67
CA ASN A 149 -5.94 -0.35 5.26
C ASN A 149 -4.56 -0.73 4.67
N PHE A 150 -3.69 0.28 4.51
CA PHE A 150 -2.31 0.13 4.02
C PHE A 150 -1.50 -1.01 4.66
N TRP A 151 -1.73 -1.32 5.94
CA TRP A 151 -1.03 -2.38 6.67
C TRP A 151 -1.34 -3.79 6.18
N LEU A 152 -2.37 -4.00 5.34
CA LEU A 152 -2.60 -5.27 4.69
C LEU A 152 -1.45 -5.64 3.75
N LYS A 153 -0.80 -4.66 3.12
CA LYS A 153 0.21 -4.93 2.06
C LYS A 153 1.42 -5.71 2.58
N PRO A 154 2.09 -5.34 3.69
CA PRO A 154 3.16 -6.17 4.24
C PRO A 154 2.68 -7.56 4.66
N LEU A 155 1.46 -7.66 5.21
CA LEU A 155 0.87 -8.95 5.59
C LEU A 155 0.62 -9.84 4.37
N ALA A 156 0.15 -9.25 3.27
CA ALA A 156 -0.05 -9.94 1.99
C ALA A 156 1.29 -10.40 1.41
N VAL A 157 2.36 -9.60 1.49
CA VAL A 157 3.71 -10.04 1.08
C VAL A 157 4.16 -11.24 1.92
N LEU A 158 4.00 -11.20 3.24
CA LEU A 158 4.35 -12.32 4.13
C LEU A 158 3.57 -13.58 3.78
N PHE A 159 2.25 -13.46 3.63
CA PHE A 159 1.33 -14.59 3.41
C PHE A 159 1.32 -15.12 1.98
N SER A 160 1.77 -14.32 1.00
CA SER A 160 1.81 -14.74 -0.40
C SER A 160 2.54 -16.06 -0.61
N SER A 161 1.99 -16.86 -1.51
CA SER A 161 2.55 -18.18 -1.81
C SER A 161 3.83 -18.11 -2.64
N PHE A 162 4.12 -16.93 -3.21
CA PHE A 162 5.29 -16.70 -4.05
C PHE A 162 6.56 -16.52 -3.22
N ASN A 163 7.67 -17.13 -3.66
CA ASN A 163 9.00 -16.82 -3.14
C ASN A 163 9.47 -15.43 -3.57
N GLN A 164 9.13 -15.01 -4.79
CA GLN A 164 9.48 -13.71 -5.35
C GLN A 164 8.20 -12.89 -5.59
N VAL A 165 8.06 -11.81 -4.85
CA VAL A 165 6.84 -11.00 -4.78
C VAL A 165 7.08 -9.64 -5.43
N MET A 166 6.17 -9.23 -6.29
CA MET A 166 6.01 -7.84 -6.72
C MET A 166 4.67 -7.34 -6.21
N LEU A 167 4.69 -6.60 -5.11
CA LEU A 167 3.53 -5.88 -4.63
C LEU A 167 3.34 -4.64 -5.51
N ILE A 168 2.10 -4.39 -5.94
CA ILE A 168 1.73 -3.24 -6.78
C ILE A 168 0.46 -2.60 -6.21
N ASP A 169 0.38 -1.28 -6.23
CA ASP A 169 -0.83 -0.54 -5.90
C ASP A 169 -1.83 -0.53 -7.05
N ALA A 170 -3.13 -0.63 -6.71
CA ALA A 170 -4.20 -0.72 -7.69
C ALA A 170 -4.27 0.49 -8.64
N ASP A 171 -3.84 1.65 -8.15
CA ASP A 171 -3.86 2.94 -8.84
C ASP A 171 -2.59 3.24 -9.65
N ASP A 172 -1.61 2.33 -9.68
CA ASP A 172 -0.43 2.50 -10.54
C ASP A 172 -0.77 2.47 -12.04
N ILE A 173 -0.17 3.37 -12.81
CA ILE A 173 -0.31 3.44 -14.27
C ILE A 173 1.02 3.10 -14.91
N PHE A 174 1.16 1.93 -15.51
CA PHE A 174 2.40 1.47 -16.13
C PHE A 174 2.52 1.86 -17.61
N PHE A 175 3.71 2.29 -18.02
CA PHE A 175 4.02 2.61 -19.42
C PHE A 175 4.87 1.55 -20.13
N GLU A 176 5.43 0.62 -19.36
CA GLU A 176 6.13 -0.56 -19.87
C GLU A 176 5.84 -1.76 -18.96
N ASN A 177 6.09 -2.96 -19.48
CA ASN A 177 5.84 -4.18 -18.73
C ASN A 177 6.74 -4.24 -17.50
N PRO A 178 6.19 -4.28 -16.26
CA PRO A 178 7.00 -4.25 -15.05
C PRO A 178 7.83 -5.51 -14.82
N ASN A 179 7.67 -6.56 -15.64
CA ASN A 179 8.55 -7.74 -15.57
C ASN A 179 10.03 -7.43 -15.81
N SER A 180 10.36 -6.32 -16.48
CA SER A 180 11.76 -5.90 -16.60
C SER A 180 12.42 -5.61 -15.26
N LEU A 181 11.65 -5.31 -14.20
CA LEU A 181 12.18 -5.03 -12.86
C LEU A 181 12.85 -6.25 -12.22
N TRP A 182 12.40 -7.47 -12.56
CA TRP A 182 13.04 -8.72 -12.14
C TRP A 182 14.47 -8.85 -12.65
N GLU A 183 14.79 -8.19 -13.76
CA GLU A 183 16.10 -8.22 -14.40
C GLU A 183 16.94 -6.99 -14.04
N SER A 184 16.39 -6.07 -13.24
CA SER A 184 17.11 -4.90 -12.79
C SER A 184 18.33 -5.30 -11.95
N LYS A 185 19.42 -4.53 -12.07
CA LYS A 185 20.64 -4.78 -11.29
C LYS A 185 20.37 -4.77 -9.78
N ALA A 186 19.53 -3.86 -9.30
CA ALA A 186 19.13 -3.78 -7.90
C ALA A 186 18.51 -5.10 -7.41
N TYR A 187 17.53 -5.63 -8.14
CA TYR A 187 16.87 -6.88 -7.79
C TYR A 187 17.81 -8.08 -7.88
N ILE A 188 18.62 -8.18 -8.94
CA ILE A 188 19.60 -9.27 -9.07
C ILE A 188 20.61 -9.25 -7.92
N ASP A 189 21.13 -8.07 -7.55
CA ASP A 189 22.18 -7.95 -6.54
C ASP A 189 21.69 -8.30 -5.14
N THR A 190 20.48 -7.89 -4.73
CA THR A 190 20.01 -8.06 -3.34
C THR A 190 18.71 -8.85 -3.15
N GLY A 191 17.96 -9.10 -4.22
CA GLY A 191 16.64 -9.73 -4.15
C GLY A 191 15.56 -8.72 -3.80
N THR A 192 15.86 -7.43 -3.87
CA THR A 192 14.94 -6.35 -3.53
C THR A 192 15.03 -5.22 -4.55
N LEU A 193 13.91 -4.57 -4.83
CA LEU A 193 13.90 -3.25 -5.45
C LEU A 193 12.81 -2.41 -4.79
N PHE A 194 13.23 -1.29 -4.21
CA PHE A 194 12.35 -0.27 -3.63
C PHE A 194 12.50 1.06 -4.36
N PHE A 195 11.51 1.93 -4.23
CA PHE A 195 11.54 3.26 -4.84
C PHE A 195 11.51 4.35 -3.77
N HIS A 196 12.10 5.50 -4.06
CA HIS A 196 12.15 6.62 -3.13
C HIS A 196 10.87 7.44 -3.19
N ASP A 197 10.35 7.88 -2.04
CA ASP A 197 9.29 8.90 -1.99
C ASP A 197 9.90 10.31 -2.09
N ARG A 198 9.03 11.31 -2.20
CA ARG A 198 9.38 12.73 -2.14
C ARG A 198 10.17 13.03 -0.87
N VAL A 199 11.19 13.85 -1.02
CA VAL A 199 11.92 14.41 0.12
C VAL A 199 11.12 15.62 0.63
N ILE A 200 10.28 15.39 1.63
CA ILE A 200 9.47 16.43 2.27
C ILE A 200 9.96 16.73 3.69
N ASP A 201 10.15 18.00 4.05
CA ASP A 201 10.66 18.43 5.36
C ASP A 201 9.53 18.44 6.41
N ILE A 202 9.04 17.26 6.74
CA ILE A 202 8.01 17.05 7.75
C ILE A 202 8.62 16.36 8.97
N ARG A 203 8.31 16.87 10.17
CA ARG A 203 8.81 16.36 11.47
C ARG A 203 7.91 15.27 12.05
N MET A 204 7.52 14.31 11.23
CA MET A 204 6.66 13.19 11.61
C MET A 204 7.41 11.87 11.48
N PHE A 205 6.83 10.82 12.06
CA PHE A 205 7.32 9.45 11.96
C PHE A 205 8.77 9.30 12.43
N LEU A 206 9.62 8.61 11.67
CA LEU A 206 11.06 8.49 11.96
C LEU A 206 11.79 9.84 12.03
N ASN A 207 11.25 10.90 11.41
CA ASN A 207 11.82 12.25 11.44
C ASN A 207 11.29 13.12 12.59
N THR A 208 10.46 12.59 13.49
CA THR A 208 10.00 13.33 14.68
C THR A 208 11.18 13.71 15.57
N GLU A 209 11.19 14.98 16.02
CA GLU A 209 12.17 15.46 16.99
C GLU A 209 11.83 14.96 18.39
N ILE A 210 12.80 14.35 19.04
CA ILE A 210 12.68 13.82 20.41
C ILE A 210 13.83 14.32 21.27
N ASN A 211 13.59 14.40 22.57
CA ASN A 211 14.64 14.71 23.55
C ASN A 211 15.10 13.42 24.22
N VAL A 212 16.40 13.13 24.11
CA VAL A 212 17.03 11.97 24.75
C VAL A 212 18.06 12.41 25.79
N THR A 213 18.18 11.64 26.86
CA THR A 213 19.25 11.84 27.86
C THR A 213 20.42 10.93 27.53
N LEU A 214 21.55 11.52 27.18
CA LEU A 214 22.79 10.79 26.89
C LEU A 214 23.36 10.13 28.17
N PRO A 215 24.24 9.12 28.05
CA PRO A 215 24.91 8.52 29.21
C PRO A 215 25.66 9.53 30.09
N SER A 216 26.05 10.68 29.55
CA SER A 216 26.65 11.80 30.29
C SER A 216 25.66 12.60 31.15
N GLY A 217 24.37 12.25 31.15
CA GLY A 217 23.28 13.00 31.79
C GLY A 217 22.84 14.26 31.04
N LYS A 218 23.39 14.52 29.84
CA LYS A 218 23.04 15.69 29.02
C LYS A 218 21.82 15.37 28.16
N ASN A 219 20.84 16.28 28.15
CA ASN A 219 19.73 16.20 27.21
C ASN A 219 20.17 16.68 25.81
N GLN A 220 19.81 15.91 24.79
CA GLN A 220 20.06 16.21 23.39
C GLN A 220 18.77 16.01 22.60
N THR A 221 18.44 16.98 21.75
CA THR A 221 17.40 16.81 20.74
C THR A 221 17.97 16.04 19.56
N THR A 222 17.28 14.98 19.12
CA THR A 222 17.63 14.13 17.98
C THR A 222 16.38 13.71 17.20
N ARG A 223 16.56 13.00 16.09
CA ARG A 223 15.46 12.40 15.33
C ARG A 223 15.09 11.02 15.88
N TYR A 224 13.81 10.67 15.82
CA TYR A 224 13.25 9.44 16.38
C TYR A 224 13.88 8.18 15.79
N VAL A 225 14.29 8.20 14.51
CA VAL A 225 14.94 7.08 13.81
C VAL A 225 16.03 6.39 14.63
N GLY A 226 16.91 7.13 15.31
CA GLY A 226 17.97 6.54 16.12
C GLY A 226 17.45 5.77 17.34
N GLU A 227 16.42 6.31 18.02
CA GLU A 227 15.80 5.63 19.16
C GLU A 227 14.88 4.48 18.71
N PHE A 228 14.21 4.61 17.57
CA PHE A 228 13.44 3.52 16.96
C PHE A 228 14.34 2.29 16.74
N PHE A 229 15.48 2.46 16.07
CA PHE A 229 16.43 1.38 15.82
C PHE A 229 16.99 0.75 17.11
N LYS A 230 17.21 1.57 18.14
CA LYS A 230 17.74 1.10 19.43
C LYS A 230 16.72 0.32 20.24
N ASN A 231 15.47 0.75 20.20
CA ASN A 231 14.38 0.26 21.06
C ASN A 231 13.40 -0.67 20.32
N PHE A 232 13.67 -1.01 19.06
CA PHE A 232 12.88 -1.98 18.31
C PHE A 232 12.71 -3.31 19.08
N TYR A 233 11.56 -3.95 18.86
CA TYR A 233 11.11 -5.20 19.47
C TYR A 233 11.88 -6.43 18.95
N PHE A 234 13.21 -6.44 19.14
CA PHE A 234 14.09 -7.52 18.66
C PHE A 234 13.78 -8.87 19.32
N ASN A 235 13.39 -8.88 20.60
CA ASN A 235 13.08 -10.11 21.32
C ASN A 235 11.82 -10.78 20.74
N GLU A 236 10.80 -9.98 20.42
CA GLU A 236 9.54 -10.38 19.81
C GLU A 236 9.78 -10.91 18.38
N ALA A 237 10.71 -10.31 17.65
CA ALA A 237 11.21 -10.82 16.37
C ALA A 237 12.11 -12.07 16.49
N GLY A 238 12.53 -12.44 17.70
CA GLY A 238 13.43 -13.56 17.97
C GLY A 238 14.91 -13.29 17.67
N ILE A 239 15.31 -12.03 17.53
CA ILE A 239 16.67 -11.60 17.20
C ILE A 239 17.47 -11.31 18.47
N LEU A 240 18.59 -12.03 18.65
CA LEU A 240 19.44 -11.91 19.83
C LEU A 240 20.55 -10.84 19.70
N SER A 241 20.93 -10.49 18.47
CA SER A 241 21.99 -9.52 18.20
C SER A 241 21.45 -8.38 17.33
N LYS A 242 21.49 -7.17 17.87
CA LYS A 242 21.05 -5.97 17.16
C LYS A 242 22.02 -5.63 16.04
N HIS A 243 21.50 -5.40 14.84
CA HIS A 243 22.30 -4.85 13.75
C HIS A 243 22.70 -3.41 14.06
N THR A 244 23.91 -3.02 13.66
CA THR A 244 24.34 -1.61 13.72
C THR A 244 23.93 -0.93 12.42
N PRO A 245 23.34 0.28 12.45
CA PRO A 245 22.94 1.00 11.24
C PRO A 245 23.98 0.95 10.11
N SER A 246 23.52 0.56 8.92
CA SER A 246 24.34 0.37 7.73
C SER A 246 24.86 1.70 7.19
N SER A 247 25.88 1.65 6.32
CA SER A 247 26.33 2.85 5.63
C SER A 247 25.24 3.45 4.73
N GLN A 248 24.28 2.65 4.26
CA GLN A 248 23.18 3.13 3.44
C GLN A 248 22.22 3.96 4.30
N LEU A 249 21.79 3.43 5.45
CA LEU A 249 20.94 4.16 6.39
C LEU A 249 21.61 5.43 6.90
N LEU A 250 22.88 5.38 7.33
CA LEU A 250 23.58 6.57 7.84
C LEU A 250 23.67 7.72 6.81
N LYS A 251 23.59 7.42 5.51
CA LYS A 251 23.59 8.39 4.41
C LYS A 251 22.18 8.76 3.92
N SER A 252 21.14 8.10 4.41
CA SER A 252 19.77 8.29 3.93
C SER A 252 19.20 9.65 4.33
N MET A 253 18.16 10.08 3.62
CA MET A 253 17.51 11.37 3.89
C MET A 253 16.77 11.31 5.23
N VAL A 254 16.13 10.18 5.56
CA VAL A 254 15.43 9.98 6.83
C VAL A 254 16.38 10.01 8.04
N TRP A 255 17.58 9.42 7.95
CA TRP A 255 18.55 9.42 9.06
C TRP A 255 19.08 10.83 9.35
N ASN A 256 19.31 11.59 8.28
CA ASN A 256 19.86 12.94 8.36
C ASN A 256 18.76 14.01 8.56
N GLY A 257 17.51 13.59 8.73
CA GLY A 257 16.38 14.44 9.09
C GLY A 257 15.86 15.33 7.97
N TYR A 258 16.14 14.98 6.72
CA TYR A 258 15.64 15.69 5.54
C TYR A 258 14.25 15.26 5.10
N THR A 259 13.79 14.09 5.54
CA THR A 259 12.45 13.63 5.22
C THR A 259 11.86 12.66 6.23
N ALA A 260 10.53 12.61 6.27
CA ALA A 260 9.77 11.59 6.97
C ALA A 260 9.50 10.32 6.13
N HIS A 261 9.73 10.36 4.81
CA HIS A 261 9.43 9.25 3.90
C HIS A 261 10.66 8.85 3.08
N GLU A 262 11.24 7.70 3.39
CA GLU A 262 12.35 7.17 2.60
C GLU A 262 11.82 6.40 1.39
N GLN A 263 10.69 5.68 1.55
CA GLN A 263 10.17 4.75 0.56
C GLN A 263 8.79 5.14 0.00
N ASP A 264 8.66 5.04 -1.30
CA ASP A 264 7.39 4.88 -2.00
C ASP A 264 7.10 3.36 -2.13
N SER A 265 5.97 2.91 -1.57
CA SER A 265 5.57 1.50 -1.57
C SER A 265 4.52 1.14 -2.64
N SER A 266 4.32 2.01 -3.63
CA SER A 266 3.42 1.70 -4.77
C SER A 266 3.88 0.45 -5.53
N VAL A 267 5.19 0.26 -5.68
CA VAL A 267 5.80 -0.97 -6.20
C VAL A 267 6.90 -1.46 -5.27
N VAL A 268 6.82 -2.71 -4.83
CA VAL A 268 7.82 -3.34 -3.95
C VAL A 268 8.18 -4.72 -4.47
N LEU A 269 9.47 -4.95 -4.74
CA LEU A 269 9.97 -6.28 -5.10
C LEU A 269 10.75 -6.89 -3.95
N ILE A 270 10.40 -8.12 -3.55
CA ILE A 270 11.09 -8.89 -2.51
C ILE A 270 11.21 -10.36 -2.93
N ASP A 271 12.42 -10.88 -2.92
CA ASP A 271 12.71 -12.32 -2.85
C ASP A 271 12.72 -12.75 -1.38
N LYS A 272 11.65 -13.42 -0.93
CA LYS A 272 11.48 -13.89 0.44
C LYS A 272 12.52 -14.92 0.86
N VAL A 273 13.02 -15.74 -0.08
CA VAL A 273 14.07 -16.74 0.20
C VAL A 273 15.37 -16.04 0.54
N ARG A 274 15.73 -15.03 -0.26
CA ARG A 274 16.94 -14.23 -0.03
C ARG A 274 16.81 -13.29 1.17
N ALA A 275 15.63 -12.75 1.43
CA ALA A 275 15.33 -11.98 2.63
C ALA A 275 15.52 -12.86 3.89
N GLY A 276 15.03 -14.10 3.82
CA GLY A 276 15.19 -15.10 4.86
C GLY A 276 14.28 -14.89 6.06
N TYR A 277 14.26 -15.91 6.92
CA TYR A 277 13.38 -16.04 8.09
C TYR A 277 13.31 -14.78 8.95
N TRP A 278 14.46 -14.16 9.28
CA TRP A 278 14.49 -13.02 10.20
C TRP A 278 13.91 -11.74 9.62
N VAL A 279 14.07 -11.47 8.32
CA VAL A 279 13.45 -10.30 7.68
C VAL A 279 11.94 -10.42 7.74
N LEU A 280 11.41 -11.61 7.44
CA LEU A 280 9.96 -11.88 7.48
C LEU A 280 9.40 -11.73 8.89
N ARG A 281 10.13 -12.22 9.91
CA ARG A 281 9.78 -12.02 11.33
C ARG A 281 9.79 -10.54 11.74
N VAL A 282 10.79 -9.77 11.29
CA VAL A 282 10.86 -8.33 11.59
C VAL A 282 9.75 -7.56 10.89
N LEU A 283 9.43 -7.89 9.63
CA LEU A 283 8.32 -7.27 8.90
C LEU A 283 6.99 -7.50 9.63
N TRP A 284 6.76 -8.72 10.14
CA TRP A 284 5.62 -9.00 11.00
C TRP A 284 5.61 -8.16 12.27
N THR A 285 6.73 -8.09 12.99
CA THR A 285 6.84 -7.28 14.22
C THR A 285 6.59 -5.80 13.96
N LEU A 286 7.07 -5.28 12.83
CA LEU A 286 6.84 -3.89 12.41
C LEU A 286 5.35 -3.58 12.26
N ILE A 287 4.57 -4.50 11.68
CA ILE A 287 3.14 -4.28 11.42
C ILE A 287 2.22 -4.78 12.55
N THR A 288 2.72 -5.50 13.55
CA THR A 288 1.90 -6.00 14.67
C THR A 288 2.22 -5.36 16.01
N HIS A 289 3.41 -4.78 16.15
CA HIS A 289 3.87 -4.13 17.38
C HIS A 289 4.24 -2.68 17.10
N SER A 290 5.28 -2.43 16.29
CA SER A 290 5.83 -1.07 16.12
C SER A 290 4.87 -0.05 15.52
N ARG A 291 3.88 -0.48 14.70
CA ARG A 291 2.88 0.45 14.15
C ARG A 291 1.99 1.09 15.22
N PHE A 292 1.92 0.49 16.41
CA PHE A 292 1.11 0.95 17.54
C PHE A 292 1.93 1.74 18.57
N ASP A 293 3.22 1.98 18.31
CA ASP A 293 4.03 2.83 19.18
C ASP A 293 3.48 4.27 19.21
N PRO A 294 3.65 5.03 20.32
CA PRO A 294 3.15 6.39 20.43
C PRO A 294 3.63 7.34 19.32
N ILE A 295 4.82 7.07 18.78
CA ILE A 295 5.31 7.67 17.54
C ILE A 295 5.37 6.54 16.52
N CYS A 296 4.38 6.45 15.65
CA CYS A 296 4.42 5.51 14.54
C CYS A 296 5.65 5.79 13.66
N TYR A 297 6.32 4.77 13.16
CA TYR A 297 7.53 4.93 12.34
C TYR A 297 7.24 5.26 10.87
N SER A 298 5.99 5.19 10.42
CA SER A 298 5.67 5.28 8.99
C SER A 298 4.28 5.84 8.76
N TRP A 299 4.11 6.48 7.60
CA TRP A 299 2.78 6.70 7.03
C TRP A 299 2.31 5.40 6.38
N GLY A 300 1.48 4.64 7.10
CA GLY A 300 1.07 3.30 6.67
C GLY A 300 2.28 2.37 6.53
N ASP A 301 2.26 1.51 5.52
CA ASP A 301 3.22 0.42 5.29
C ASP A 301 4.58 0.85 4.72
N LYS A 302 4.70 2.09 4.24
CA LYS A 302 5.78 2.53 3.35
C LYS A 302 7.19 2.19 3.83
N GLU A 303 7.50 2.49 5.10
CA GLU A 303 8.84 2.26 5.64
C GLU A 303 9.08 0.81 6.10
N SER A 304 8.02 -0.01 6.22
CA SER A 304 8.11 -1.36 6.82
C SER A 304 9.04 -2.29 6.05
N PHE A 305 8.99 -2.23 4.71
CA PHE A 305 9.73 -3.15 3.86
C PHE A 305 11.23 -2.97 4.03
N TRP A 306 11.77 -1.77 3.78
CA TRP A 306 13.20 -1.55 3.90
C TRP A 306 13.71 -1.61 5.34
N LEU A 307 12.90 -1.19 6.32
CA LEU A 307 13.26 -1.31 7.74
C LEU A 307 13.48 -2.78 8.14
N ALA A 308 12.69 -3.71 7.60
CA ALA A 308 12.85 -5.12 7.92
C ALA A 308 14.22 -5.66 7.50
N PHE A 309 14.75 -5.22 6.36
CA PHE A 309 16.10 -5.56 5.90
C PHE A 309 17.17 -4.84 6.74
N GLU A 310 17.01 -3.54 6.98
CA GLU A 310 18.00 -2.75 7.71
C GLU A 310 18.12 -3.20 9.18
N LEU A 311 17.01 -3.50 9.87
CA LEU A 311 17.04 -3.99 11.26
C LEU A 311 17.69 -5.37 11.41
N THR A 312 17.66 -6.19 10.36
CA THR A 312 18.30 -7.52 10.33
C THR A 312 19.72 -7.49 9.76
N GLY A 313 20.14 -6.37 9.18
CA GLY A 313 21.42 -6.25 8.48
C GLY A 313 21.47 -6.97 7.14
N MET A 314 20.32 -7.32 6.58
CA MET A 314 20.24 -7.92 5.24
C MET A 314 20.38 -6.83 4.18
N PRO A 315 21.09 -7.11 3.07
CA PRO A 315 21.27 -6.13 2.01
C PRO A 315 19.94 -5.85 1.31
N TYR A 316 19.68 -4.59 0.98
CA TYR A 316 18.52 -4.15 0.22
C TYR A 316 18.91 -2.98 -0.71
N ARG A 317 18.08 -2.71 -1.73
CA ARG A 317 18.35 -1.68 -2.74
C ARG A 317 17.12 -0.86 -3.04
N PHE A 318 17.30 0.46 -2.97
CA PHE A 318 16.46 1.41 -3.66
C PHE A 318 16.93 1.58 -5.11
N SER A 319 16.02 2.05 -5.97
CA SER A 319 16.37 2.65 -7.26
C SER A 319 17.40 3.76 -7.05
N ASP A 320 18.38 3.86 -7.95
CA ASP A 320 19.42 4.90 -7.87
C ASP A 320 18.85 6.31 -8.21
N TRP A 321 17.61 6.37 -8.70
CA TRP A 321 16.90 7.57 -9.09
C TRP A 321 15.95 8.04 -7.99
N ASN A 322 15.80 9.36 -7.86
CA ASN A 322 14.75 9.94 -7.03
C ASN A 322 13.37 9.73 -7.66
N CYS A 323 12.31 9.97 -6.88
CA CYS A 323 10.98 10.09 -7.48
C CYS A 323 10.91 11.27 -8.46
N ALA A 324 9.95 11.18 -9.35
CA ALA A 324 9.48 12.26 -10.19
C ALA A 324 8.06 12.64 -9.79
N VAL A 325 7.57 13.74 -10.36
CA VAL A 325 6.15 14.09 -10.29
C VAL A 325 5.66 14.54 -11.65
N VAL A 326 4.40 14.23 -11.94
CA VAL A 326 3.74 14.68 -13.16
C VAL A 326 3.09 16.05 -12.97
N SER A 327 2.76 16.75 -14.06
CA SER A 327 2.13 18.06 -13.99
C SER A 327 0.65 17.99 -13.58
N ARG A 328 0.19 19.00 -12.85
CA ARG A 328 -1.24 19.38 -12.80
C ARG A 328 -1.54 20.36 -13.93
N LEU A 329 -2.81 20.50 -14.28
CA LEU A 329 -3.28 21.41 -15.33
C LEU A 329 -2.72 22.85 -15.19
N ASN A 330 -2.60 23.33 -13.94
CA ASN A 330 -2.23 24.72 -13.66
C ASN A 330 -0.77 24.95 -13.26
N ASP A 331 0.07 23.91 -13.21
CA ASP A 331 1.45 24.04 -12.70
C ASP A 331 2.24 25.06 -13.54
N HIS A 332 2.13 25.00 -14.87
CA HIS A 332 2.83 25.91 -15.79
C HIS A 332 2.36 27.36 -15.74
N TYR A 333 1.18 27.64 -15.17
CA TYR A 333 0.79 29.04 -14.91
C TYR A 333 1.52 29.61 -13.70
N ILE A 334 2.02 28.75 -12.80
CA ILE A 334 2.74 29.12 -11.57
C ILE A 334 4.24 29.11 -11.82
N SER A 335 4.79 28.04 -12.40
CA SER A 335 6.18 27.96 -12.84
C SER A 335 6.40 26.94 -13.96
N ASN A 336 7.36 27.23 -14.84
CA ASN A 336 7.78 26.32 -15.91
C ASN A 336 8.73 25.20 -15.43
N ASP A 337 9.23 25.27 -14.20
CA ASP A 337 10.26 24.34 -13.68
C ASP A 337 9.85 23.61 -12.39
N THR A 338 8.58 23.75 -11.98
CA THR A 338 8.04 23.16 -10.75
C THR A 338 6.75 22.44 -11.08
N LEU A 339 6.67 21.16 -10.70
CA LEU A 339 5.50 20.33 -10.90
C LEU A 339 4.99 19.81 -9.54
N CYS A 340 3.68 19.65 -9.40
CA CYS A 340 3.01 19.35 -8.13
C CYS A 340 2.04 18.16 -8.21
N GLY A 341 1.97 17.44 -9.32
CA GLY A 341 1.03 16.34 -9.50
C GLY A 341 1.42 15.05 -8.78
N SER A 342 0.81 13.96 -9.25
CA SER A 342 1.04 12.60 -8.77
C SER A 342 2.52 12.21 -8.84
N LEU A 343 2.91 11.30 -7.95
CA LEU A 343 4.26 10.76 -7.92
C LEU A 343 4.46 9.86 -9.15
N ALA A 344 5.65 9.89 -9.72
CA ALA A 344 6.06 8.98 -10.77
C ALA A 344 7.44 8.39 -10.48
N GLN A 345 7.72 7.22 -11.04
CA GLN A 345 9.02 6.57 -10.91
C GLN A 345 9.63 6.31 -12.28
N TYR A 346 10.94 6.43 -12.37
CA TYR A 346 11.70 6.02 -13.56
C TYR A 346 12.15 4.56 -13.41
N HIS A 347 12.30 3.87 -14.55
CA HIS A 347 12.90 2.53 -14.57
C HIS A 347 14.30 2.59 -13.91
N PRO A 348 14.65 1.64 -13.03
CA PRO A 348 15.91 1.68 -12.26
C PRO A 348 17.16 1.52 -13.13
N ASP A 349 17.03 1.09 -14.39
CA ASP A 349 18.16 0.96 -15.31
C ASP A 349 18.95 2.26 -15.44
N THR A 350 20.27 2.11 -15.41
CA THR A 350 21.23 3.20 -15.56
C THR A 350 21.52 3.56 -17.02
N ASN A 351 20.79 2.96 -17.96
CA ASN A 351 20.87 3.26 -19.39
C ASN A 351 20.61 4.74 -19.69
N SER A 352 21.18 5.24 -20.79
CA SER A 352 21.25 6.66 -21.11
C SER A 352 19.90 7.32 -21.40
N THR A 353 18.89 6.56 -21.85
CA THR A 353 17.54 7.07 -22.10
C THR A 353 16.65 6.82 -20.89
N PRO A 354 16.24 7.87 -20.15
CA PRO A 354 15.29 7.75 -19.06
C PRO A 354 13.93 7.29 -19.58
N LYS A 355 13.30 6.35 -18.87
CA LYS A 355 11.92 5.94 -19.12
C LYS A 355 11.12 6.08 -17.84
N VAL A 356 10.01 6.82 -17.90
CA VAL A 356 9.02 6.81 -16.83
C VAL A 356 8.40 5.41 -16.83
N LEU A 357 8.50 4.73 -15.69
CA LEU A 357 8.02 3.37 -15.51
C LEU A 357 6.54 3.37 -15.17
N PHE A 358 6.17 4.10 -14.10
CA PHE A 358 4.80 4.22 -13.65
C PHE A 358 4.50 5.58 -12.98
N ILE A 359 3.21 5.89 -12.87
CA ILE A 359 2.66 6.98 -12.04
C ILE A 359 1.83 6.34 -10.92
N ASN A 360 2.02 6.76 -9.67
CA ASN A 360 1.08 6.51 -8.58
C ASN A 360 -0.19 7.36 -8.85
N GLY A 361 -1.22 6.69 -9.36
CA GLY A 361 -2.27 7.31 -10.16
C GLY A 361 -3.55 7.67 -9.42
N GLN A 362 -3.60 7.63 -8.08
CA GLN A 362 -4.80 7.93 -7.30
C GLN A 362 -5.54 9.19 -7.79
N ASN A 363 -4.82 10.29 -8.01
CA ASN A 363 -5.41 11.57 -8.45
C ASN A 363 -5.57 11.68 -9.98
N VAL A 364 -5.18 10.66 -10.74
CA VAL A 364 -5.17 10.64 -12.22
C VAL A 364 -6.24 9.71 -12.76
N ILE A 365 -6.52 8.57 -12.11
CA ILE A 365 -7.40 7.53 -12.66
C ILE A 365 -8.55 7.11 -11.76
N ASN A 366 -8.62 7.58 -10.50
CA ASN A 366 -9.62 7.10 -9.56
C ASN A 366 -11.03 7.59 -9.95
N PRO A 367 -11.96 6.68 -10.34
CA PRO A 367 -13.32 7.06 -10.76
C PRO A 367 -14.22 7.46 -9.58
N TYR A 368 -13.79 7.24 -8.34
CA TYR A 368 -14.52 7.67 -7.15
C TYR A 368 -13.76 8.78 -6.44
N PRO A 369 -14.31 9.99 -6.34
CA PRO A 369 -13.63 11.08 -5.67
C PRO A 369 -13.36 10.76 -4.19
N SER A 370 -12.42 11.49 -3.58
CA SER A 370 -12.12 11.38 -2.14
C SER A 370 -13.38 11.58 -1.29
N PHE A 371 -13.43 10.98 -0.10
CA PHE A 371 -14.62 11.01 0.75
C PHE A 371 -15.09 12.44 1.10
N ASP A 372 -14.15 13.36 1.28
CA ASP A 372 -14.45 14.77 1.62
C ASP A 372 -14.78 15.65 0.40
N ALA A 373 -14.69 15.09 -0.81
CA ALA A 373 -14.99 15.84 -2.01
C ALA A 373 -16.52 16.00 -2.19
N PRO A 374 -16.97 17.15 -2.75
CA PRO A 374 -18.36 17.30 -3.17
C PRO A 374 -18.79 16.15 -4.09
N TYR A 375 -20.07 15.76 -4.00
CA TYR A 375 -20.58 14.76 -4.93
C TYR A 375 -20.52 15.27 -6.38
N VAL A 376 -19.82 14.52 -7.22
CA VAL A 376 -19.78 14.69 -8.66
C VAL A 376 -20.34 13.41 -9.31
N PRO A 377 -21.31 13.50 -10.24
CA PRO A 377 -21.78 12.34 -10.99
C PRO A 377 -20.61 11.65 -11.70
N LEU A 378 -20.60 10.31 -11.73
CA LEU A 378 -19.49 9.52 -12.28
C LEU A 378 -19.08 9.97 -13.68
N ASP A 379 -20.02 10.15 -14.60
CA ASP A 379 -19.71 10.57 -15.98
C ASP A 379 -19.07 11.96 -16.04
N GLN A 380 -19.44 12.88 -15.15
CA GLN A 380 -18.80 14.20 -15.06
C GLN A 380 -17.39 14.07 -14.49
N HIS A 381 -17.21 13.31 -13.40
CA HIS A 381 -15.89 13.07 -12.80
C HIS A 381 -14.92 12.42 -13.78
N LEU A 382 -15.39 11.46 -14.60
CA LEU A 382 -14.56 10.85 -15.64
C LEU A 382 -14.11 11.87 -16.70
N LEU A 383 -14.95 12.82 -17.10
CA LEU A 383 -14.54 13.92 -17.99
C LEU A 383 -13.49 14.82 -17.33
N GLU A 384 -13.66 15.12 -16.04
CA GLU A 384 -12.67 15.90 -15.28
C GLU A 384 -11.31 15.19 -15.23
N LEU A 385 -11.28 13.86 -15.05
CA LEU A 385 -10.04 13.08 -15.13
C LEU A 385 -9.41 13.14 -16.53
N GLU A 386 -10.21 13.01 -17.60
CA GLU A 386 -9.71 13.11 -18.98
C GLU A 386 -9.12 14.49 -19.29
N GLU A 387 -9.73 15.58 -18.79
CA GLU A 387 -9.25 16.95 -18.96
C GLU A 387 -7.97 17.25 -18.16
N ASN A 388 -7.77 16.55 -17.04
CA ASN A 388 -6.63 16.73 -16.14
C ASN A 388 -5.49 15.73 -16.37
N ILE A 389 -5.48 15.00 -17.50
CA ILE A 389 -4.37 14.10 -17.84
C ILE A 389 -3.04 14.88 -17.83
N PRO A 390 -2.02 14.43 -17.07
CA PRO A 390 -0.74 15.12 -17.01
C PRO A 390 -0.05 15.15 -18.38
N LEU A 391 0.52 16.30 -18.73
CA LEU A 391 1.22 16.51 -20.00
C LEU A 391 2.74 16.49 -19.85
N ASP A 392 3.25 16.67 -18.63
CA ASP A 392 4.67 16.74 -18.34
C ASP A 392 5.03 15.95 -17.09
N VAL A 393 6.32 15.70 -16.94
CA VAL A 393 6.94 15.02 -15.81
C VAL A 393 8.28 15.68 -15.48
N THR A 394 8.70 15.63 -14.22
CA THR A 394 10.03 16.11 -13.86
C THR A 394 11.11 15.18 -14.46
N PRO A 395 12.23 15.72 -14.97
CA PRO A 395 13.35 14.93 -15.46
C PRO A 395 13.91 13.95 -14.41
N ARG A 396 14.42 12.82 -14.88
CA ARG A 396 15.12 11.84 -14.03
C ARG A 396 16.34 12.49 -13.35
N HIS A 397 16.42 12.36 -12.04
CA HIS A 397 17.49 12.93 -11.23
C HIS A 397 17.83 12.03 -10.03
N HIS A 398 18.98 12.27 -9.40
CA HIS A 398 19.37 11.58 -8.17
C HIS A 398 18.77 12.22 -6.94
N ARG A 399 18.58 11.43 -5.88
CA ARG A 399 18.00 11.88 -4.61
C ARG A 399 18.86 12.97 -3.98
N LYS A 400 18.22 14.06 -3.55
CA LYS A 400 18.85 15.22 -2.89
C LYS A 400 17.88 15.86 -1.89
N PRO A 401 18.36 16.63 -0.90
CA PRO A 401 17.49 17.39 0.00
C PRO A 401 16.58 18.35 -0.78
N THR A 402 15.37 18.58 -0.27
CA THR A 402 14.45 19.59 -0.82
C THR A 402 14.91 21.02 -0.51
N ILE A 403 14.31 21.99 -1.21
CA ILE A 403 14.55 23.42 -0.99
C ILE A 403 13.83 23.85 0.29
N ALA A 404 14.56 24.51 1.20
CA ALA A 404 14.02 24.95 2.49
C ALA A 404 12.94 26.05 2.38
N ASN A 405 13.05 26.94 1.38
CA ASN A 405 12.04 27.96 1.13
C ASN A 405 11.09 27.50 0.03
N ARG A 406 9.94 26.96 0.43
CA ARG A 406 8.89 26.48 -0.49
C ARG A 406 7.90 27.56 -0.93
N GLY A 407 7.95 28.75 -0.34
CA GLY A 407 6.98 29.81 -0.60
C GLY A 407 5.54 29.34 -0.33
N THR A 408 4.72 29.31 -1.37
CA THR A 408 3.32 28.86 -1.35
C THR A 408 3.12 27.46 -1.92
N TYR A 409 4.19 26.80 -2.37
CA TYR A 409 4.11 25.43 -2.90
C TYR A 409 3.87 24.42 -1.77
N GLU A 410 2.90 23.55 -1.98
CA GLU A 410 2.61 22.43 -1.12
C GLU A 410 3.72 21.37 -1.13
N GLU A 411 3.72 20.46 -0.16
CA GLU A 411 4.76 19.44 0.02
C GLU A 411 4.86 18.44 -1.13
N SER A 412 3.80 18.26 -1.91
CA SER A 412 3.80 17.37 -3.07
C SER A 412 4.65 17.90 -4.24
N CYS A 413 4.96 19.20 -4.26
CA CYS A 413 5.69 19.85 -5.34
C CYS A 413 7.18 19.53 -5.33
N LEU A 414 7.73 19.25 -6.52
CA LEU A 414 9.16 19.23 -6.78
C LEU A 414 9.58 20.57 -7.40
N ILE A 415 10.15 21.42 -6.55
CA ILE A 415 10.45 22.82 -6.86
C ILE A 415 11.78 22.93 -7.59
N GLY A 416 11.77 23.54 -8.78
CA GLY A 416 12.98 23.80 -9.58
C GLY A 416 13.65 22.54 -10.14
N GLU A 417 12.92 21.42 -10.24
CA GLU A 417 13.43 20.18 -10.85
C GLU A 417 13.29 20.17 -12.37
N GLY A 418 12.61 21.16 -12.95
CA GLY A 418 12.34 21.25 -14.38
C GLY A 418 11.10 20.44 -14.79
N SER A 419 10.73 20.60 -16.06
CA SER A 419 9.57 19.95 -16.65
C SER A 419 9.94 19.45 -18.05
N MET A 420 9.52 18.24 -18.39
CA MET A 420 9.68 17.66 -19.73
C MET A 420 8.41 16.94 -20.19
N PRO A 421 8.13 16.86 -21.50
CA PRO A 421 6.91 16.25 -22.02
C PRO A 421 6.75 14.78 -21.60
N LEU A 422 5.56 14.45 -21.10
CA LEU A 422 5.11 13.09 -20.83
C LEU A 422 4.31 12.58 -22.04
N ASN A 423 4.99 11.89 -22.96
CA ASN A 423 4.38 11.36 -24.19
C ASN A 423 3.55 10.08 -23.96
N GLN A 424 2.71 10.06 -22.93
CA GLN A 424 1.94 8.88 -22.49
C GLN A 424 0.43 9.12 -22.36
N HIS A 425 -0.07 10.25 -22.86
CA HIS A 425 -1.50 10.64 -22.78
C HIS A 425 -2.45 9.52 -23.21
N ALA A 426 -2.15 8.81 -24.30
CA ALA A 426 -3.02 7.74 -24.81
C ALA A 426 -3.13 6.56 -23.82
N ALA A 427 -2.06 6.19 -23.15
CA ALA A 427 -2.06 5.12 -22.14
C ALA A 427 -2.90 5.53 -20.92
N ILE A 428 -2.68 6.75 -20.41
CA ILE A 428 -3.42 7.29 -19.26
C ILE A 428 -4.92 7.38 -19.57
N LEU A 429 -5.28 7.97 -20.72
CA LEU A 429 -6.67 8.03 -21.19
C LEU A 429 -7.32 6.65 -21.28
N GLN A 430 -6.56 5.66 -21.77
CA GLN A 430 -7.06 4.30 -21.89
C GLN A 430 -7.32 3.67 -20.52
N ARG A 431 -6.45 3.94 -19.55
CA ARG A 431 -6.58 3.50 -18.16
C ARG A 431 -7.80 4.12 -17.48
N ILE A 432 -8.01 5.43 -17.63
CA ILE A 432 -9.22 6.15 -17.15
C ILE A 432 -10.48 5.50 -17.74
N LYS A 433 -10.51 5.26 -19.05
CA LYS A 433 -11.68 4.66 -19.72
C LYS A 433 -11.97 3.24 -19.24
N TRP A 434 -10.95 2.45 -18.96
CA TRP A 434 -11.14 1.11 -18.40
C TRP A 434 -11.70 1.18 -16.98
N ALA A 435 -11.12 2.01 -16.10
CA ALA A 435 -11.60 2.20 -14.74
C ALA A 435 -13.05 2.71 -14.73
N GLY A 436 -13.37 3.74 -15.52
CA GLY A 436 -14.71 4.29 -15.63
C GLY A 436 -15.75 3.27 -16.10
N LYS A 437 -15.42 2.44 -17.10
CA LYS A 437 -16.30 1.36 -17.55
C LYS A 437 -16.57 0.34 -16.44
N ILE A 438 -15.55 -0.05 -15.67
CA ILE A 438 -15.72 -0.97 -14.55
C ILE A 438 -16.60 -0.34 -13.46
N ALA A 439 -16.36 0.94 -13.13
CA ALA A 439 -17.17 1.67 -12.17
C ALA A 439 -18.66 1.77 -12.56
N GLN A 440 -18.96 1.85 -13.86
CA GLN A 440 -20.32 1.83 -14.40
C GLN A 440 -20.98 0.42 -14.35
N GLU A 441 -20.19 -0.65 -14.36
CA GLU A 441 -20.66 -2.05 -14.32
C GLU A 441 -21.03 -2.51 -12.89
N LEU A 442 -20.40 -1.95 -11.86
CA LEU A 442 -20.66 -2.29 -10.45
C LEU A 442 -22.02 -1.72 -9.98
N LYS A 443 -22.86 -2.55 -9.35
CA LYS A 443 -24.22 -2.17 -8.89
C LYS A 443 -24.52 -2.58 -7.44
N PRO A 444 -25.17 -1.71 -6.64
CA PRO A 444 -25.24 -0.27 -6.86
C PRO A 444 -23.81 0.29 -6.97
N PRO A 445 -23.59 1.45 -7.63
CA PRO A 445 -22.28 2.10 -7.55
C PRO A 445 -21.91 2.14 -6.07
N LEU A 446 -20.77 1.55 -5.70
CA LEU A 446 -20.31 1.35 -4.32
C LEU A 446 -20.34 2.67 -3.55
N ARG A 447 -21.52 2.97 -3.03
CA ARG A 447 -21.90 4.20 -2.38
C ARG A 447 -23.12 3.88 -1.52
N GLU A 448 -22.89 2.98 -0.58
CA GLU A 448 -23.66 2.82 0.64
C GLU A 448 -22.86 1.89 1.56
N GLU A 449 -21.83 2.47 2.20
CA GLU A 449 -21.60 2.26 3.62
C GLU A 449 -20.82 3.47 4.12
N VAL A 450 -21.56 4.33 4.82
CA VAL A 450 -20.98 5.22 5.82
C VAL A 450 -20.44 4.28 6.89
N VAL A 451 -19.21 3.82 6.74
CA VAL A 451 -18.42 3.46 7.91
C VAL A 451 -17.84 4.79 8.38
N GLU A 452 -18.47 5.38 9.40
CA GLU A 452 -17.79 6.30 10.31
C GLU A 452 -16.64 5.52 10.97
N ASP A 453 -15.54 5.24 10.28
CA ASP A 453 -14.27 4.80 10.87
C ASP A 453 -13.11 5.12 9.92
N ASP A 454 -13.07 6.35 9.44
CA ASP A 454 -11.80 7.06 9.37
C ASP A 454 -11.94 8.20 10.38
N LEU A 455 -11.58 7.92 11.64
CA LEU A 455 -11.23 8.96 12.57
C LEU A 455 -10.03 9.68 11.96
N ASP A 456 -10.36 10.73 11.22
CA ASP A 456 -9.50 11.76 10.71
C ASP A 456 -8.46 12.06 11.80
N PHE A 457 -7.20 11.70 11.53
CA PHE A 457 -6.10 11.82 12.50
C PHE A 457 -5.89 13.30 12.91
N THR A 458 -6.50 14.23 12.19
CA THR A 458 -6.64 15.66 12.51
C THR A 458 -7.76 15.95 13.51
N GLU A 459 -8.90 15.28 13.47
CA GLU A 459 -10.00 15.47 14.43
C GLU A 459 -9.79 14.72 15.75
N ALA A 460 -9.20 13.52 15.73
CA ALA A 460 -8.87 12.79 16.97
C ALA A 460 -7.90 13.58 17.86
N MET A 461 -7.02 14.38 17.26
CA MET A 461 -6.11 15.26 17.99
C MET A 461 -6.78 16.56 18.46
N PHE A 462 -7.82 17.03 17.75
CA PHE A 462 -8.62 18.19 18.15
C PHE A 462 -9.58 17.86 19.31
N ILE A 463 -10.17 16.66 19.32
CA ILE A 463 -11.04 16.18 20.41
C ILE A 463 -10.21 15.94 21.69
N LEU A 464 -8.97 15.47 21.59
CA LEU A 464 -8.07 15.31 22.75
C LEU A 464 -7.69 16.66 23.38
N ILE A 465 -7.55 17.73 22.58
CA ILE A 465 -7.13 19.06 23.06
C ILE A 465 -8.33 19.92 23.50
N VAL A 466 -9.49 19.79 22.86
CA VAL A 466 -10.67 20.65 23.12
C VAL A 466 -11.67 20.02 24.09
N VAL A 467 -11.76 18.68 24.20
CA VAL A 467 -12.76 18.01 25.06
C VAL A 467 -12.17 17.50 26.37
N LEU A 468 -10.91 17.04 26.41
CA LEU A 468 -10.32 16.48 27.64
C LEU A 468 -9.62 17.51 28.55
N VAL A 469 -9.16 18.64 28.00
CA VAL A 469 -8.55 19.73 28.80
C VAL A 469 -9.58 20.47 29.68
N PRO A 470 -10.83 20.74 29.24
CA PRO A 470 -11.84 21.35 30.11
C PRO A 470 -12.41 20.37 31.15
N VAL A 471 -12.50 19.07 30.84
CA VAL A 471 -13.07 18.06 31.75
C VAL A 471 -12.12 17.78 32.93
N PHE A 472 -10.80 17.84 32.72
CA PHE A 472 -9.83 17.72 33.80
C PHE A 472 -9.87 18.90 34.80
N PHE A 473 -10.25 20.10 34.34
CA PHE A 473 -10.41 21.28 35.20
C PHE A 473 -11.76 21.37 35.92
N ILE A 474 -12.80 20.70 35.40
CA ILE A 474 -14.12 20.64 36.06
C ILE A 474 -14.14 19.59 37.18
N VAL A 475 -13.45 18.46 37.00
CA VAL A 475 -13.39 17.39 38.02
C VAL A 475 -12.52 17.79 39.23
N LEU A 476 -11.48 18.62 39.05
CA LEU A 476 -10.63 19.09 40.16
C LEU A 476 -11.25 20.24 41.00
N LYS A 477 -12.40 20.80 40.61
CA LYS A 477 -13.14 21.82 41.38
C LYS A 477 -14.34 21.28 42.16
N ALA A 478 -14.65 19.99 42.03
CA ALA A 478 -15.82 19.36 42.67
C ALA A 478 -15.47 18.49 43.91
N ILE A 479 -14.22 18.49 44.37
CA ILE A 479 -13.80 17.76 45.57
C ILE A 479 -13.80 18.71 46.77
N PRO A 480 -14.72 18.59 47.75
CA PRO A 480 -14.63 19.36 48.99
C PRO A 480 -13.44 18.87 49.84
N PRO A 481 -12.82 19.75 50.64
CA PRO A 481 -11.65 19.39 51.44
C PRO A 481 -12.04 18.39 52.53
N ILE A 482 -11.46 17.20 52.49
CA ILE A 482 -11.59 16.20 53.56
C ILE A 482 -10.75 16.68 54.75
N SER A 483 -11.38 16.90 55.90
CA SER A 483 -10.71 17.20 57.16
C SER A 483 -10.12 15.95 57.80
N LYS A 484 -8.99 16.14 58.51
CA LYS A 484 -8.08 15.11 59.05
C LYS A 484 -8.61 14.26 60.23
N GLU A 485 -9.89 13.90 60.30
CA GLU A 485 -10.44 13.22 61.50
C GLU A 485 -11.24 11.93 61.28
N GLN A 486 -11.16 11.28 60.13
CA GLN A 486 -11.74 9.93 59.97
C GLN A 486 -10.75 8.93 59.37
N LEU A 487 -9.82 8.50 60.23
CA LEU A 487 -8.94 7.35 60.06
C LEU A 487 -8.97 6.60 61.40
N CYS A 488 -9.96 5.72 61.58
CA CYS A 488 -10.01 4.62 62.55
C CYS A 488 -11.41 3.98 62.54
N VAL A 489 -11.52 2.79 61.95
CA VAL A 489 -12.17 1.54 62.45
C VAL A 489 -12.06 0.49 61.35
#